data_AF-A0A2E6DFX5-F1
#
_entry.id   AF-A0A2E6DFX5-F1
#
_cell.length_a   1.000
_cell.length_b   1.000
_cell.length_c   1.000
_cell.angle_alpha   90.00
_cell.angle_beta   90.00
_cell.angle_gamma   90.00
#
_symmetry.space_group_name_H-M   'P 1'
#
loop_
_entity.id
_entity.type
_entity.pdbx_description
1 polymer ?
#
loop_
_entity_poly.entity_id
_entity_poly.type
_entity_poly.pdbx_seq_one_letter_code
_entity_poly.pdbx_strand_id
1 'polypeptide(L)'
;MGTNEEIETALKTIRAEGNEDITLLHRVSNYPSQYHEMNLACLQEVASRFKVLVGLSDHTTDNLSGTGIPPADLERVVGQKAKTKILAEQVITWDMV
;
A
#
# COMPACT_ATOMS: atom_id res chain seq x y z
N MET A 1 -14.52 -2.58 3.02
CA MET A 1 -13.54 -3.02 2.00
C MET A 1 -14.31 -3.84 0.99
N GLY A 2 -14.11 -3.59 -0.31
CA GLY A 2 -14.75 -4.42 -1.32
C GLY A 2 -14.20 -5.85 -1.26
N THR A 3 -15.04 -6.86 -1.41
CA THR A 3 -14.58 -8.25 -1.50
C THR A 3 -13.88 -8.50 -2.85
N ASN A 4 -13.13 -9.60 -2.95
CA ASN A 4 -12.49 -9.96 -4.22
C ASN A 4 -13.51 -10.14 -5.35
N GLU A 5 -14.70 -10.64 -5.03
CA GLU A 5 -15.82 -10.83 -5.97
C GLU A 5 -16.38 -9.48 -6.45
N GLU A 6 -16.51 -8.50 -5.56
CA GLU A 6 -16.97 -7.15 -5.91
C GLU A 6 -15.94 -6.45 -6.81
N ILE A 7 -14.65 -6.58 -6.50
CA ILE A 7 -13.56 -6.03 -7.32
C ILE A 7 -13.58 -6.67 -8.71
N GLU A 8 -13.68 -8.01 -8.79
CA GLU A 8 -13.72 -8.71 -10.07
C GLU A 8 -14.93 -8.31 -10.91
N THR A 9 -16.09 -8.15 -10.29
CA THR A 9 -17.32 -7.70 -10.94
C THR A 9 -17.15 -6.29 -11.50
N ALA A 10 -16.58 -5.37 -10.73
CA ALA A 10 -16.32 -4.00 -11.18
C ALA A 10 -15.36 -3.97 -12.38
N LEU A 11 -14.24 -4.71 -12.30
CA LEU A 11 -13.27 -4.80 -13.39
C LEU A 11 -13.88 -5.38 -14.67
N LYS A 12 -14.64 -6.49 -14.56
CA LYS A 12 -15.32 -7.09 -15.72
C LYS A 12 -16.29 -6.12 -16.37
N THR A 13 -17.03 -5.36 -15.56
CA THR A 13 -18.00 -4.37 -16.04
C THR A 13 -17.30 -3.27 -16.84
N ILE A 14 -16.20 -2.72 -16.34
CA ILE A 14 -15.45 -1.65 -17.04
C ILE A 14 -14.81 -2.18 -18.33
N ARG A 15 -14.20 -3.37 -18.28
CA ARG A 15 -13.57 -4.00 -19.45
C ARG A 15 -14.57 -4.36 -20.56
N ALA A 16 -15.81 -4.67 -20.22
CA ALA A 16 -16.86 -4.96 -21.20
C ALA A 16 -17.16 -3.76 -22.12
N GLU A 17 -16.89 -2.53 -21.66
CA GLU A 17 -17.00 -1.29 -22.44
C GLU A 17 -15.73 -1.01 -23.27
N GLY A 18 -14.74 -1.91 -23.27
CA GLY A 18 -13.48 -1.76 -23.99
C GLY A 18 -12.44 -0.89 -23.27
N ASN A 19 -12.65 -0.57 -21.99
CA ASN A 19 -11.70 0.22 -21.21
C ASN A 19 -10.78 -0.68 -20.35
N GLU A 20 -9.49 -0.69 -20.68
CA GLU A 20 -8.44 -1.40 -19.93
C GLU A 20 -7.58 -0.47 -19.07
N ASP A 21 -7.77 0.85 -19.14
CA ASP A 21 -7.02 1.83 -18.34
C ASP A 21 -7.66 1.99 -16.97
N ILE A 22 -7.37 1.01 -16.09
CA ILE A 22 -7.97 0.89 -14.77
C ILE A 22 -6.88 0.88 -13.71
N THR A 23 -7.06 1.71 -12.67
CA THR A 23 -6.27 1.69 -11.44
C THR A 23 -7.17 1.39 -10.25
N LEU A 24 -6.77 0.45 -9.40
CA LEU A 24 -7.45 0.16 -8.13
C LEU A 24 -6.78 0.91 -6.98
N LEU A 25 -7.56 1.52 -6.10
CA LEU A 25 -7.03 2.20 -4.91
C LEU A 25 -7.47 1.47 -3.64
N HIS A 26 -6.50 1.01 -2.86
CA HIS A 26 -6.73 0.51 -1.51
C HIS A 26 -7.02 1.67 -0.56
N ARG A 27 -7.88 1.44 0.41
CA ARG A 27 -8.21 2.42 1.45
C ARG A 27 -8.72 1.75 2.73
N VAL A 28 -8.50 2.42 3.85
CA VAL A 28 -9.20 2.17 5.11
C VAL A 28 -10.35 3.19 5.22
N SER A 29 -11.51 2.75 5.71
CA SER A 29 -12.72 3.60 5.75
C SER A 29 -12.71 4.63 6.89
N ASN A 30 -11.78 4.52 7.83
CA ASN A 30 -11.68 5.40 8.99
C ASN A 30 -11.07 6.76 8.63
N TYR A 31 -11.50 7.80 9.35
CA TYR A 31 -11.07 9.19 9.17
C TYR A 31 -10.76 9.82 10.55
N PRO A 32 -9.48 9.92 10.95
CA PRO A 32 -8.30 9.45 10.24
C PRO A 32 -8.14 7.93 10.32
N SER A 33 -7.56 7.35 9.28
CA SER A 33 -7.16 5.94 9.24
C SER A 33 -5.99 5.69 10.21
N GLN A 34 -5.99 4.54 10.88
CA GLN A 34 -4.92 4.16 11.80
C GLN A 34 -3.85 3.33 11.09
N TYR A 35 -2.58 3.54 11.41
CA TYR A 35 -1.46 2.84 10.74
C TYR A 35 -1.57 1.31 10.79
N HIS A 36 -1.99 0.77 11.94
CA HIS A 36 -2.12 -0.68 12.11
C HIS A 36 -3.24 -1.31 11.27
N GLU A 37 -4.15 -0.50 10.72
CA GLU A 37 -5.24 -0.96 9.85
C GLU A 37 -4.85 -0.94 8.36
N MET A 38 -3.74 -0.29 7.99
CA MET A 38 -3.44 0.02 6.59
C MET A 38 -3.14 -1.19 5.72
N ASN A 39 -2.59 -2.28 6.27
CA ASN A 39 -2.32 -3.52 5.55
C ASN A 39 -1.72 -3.31 4.13
N LEU A 40 -0.68 -2.49 4.01
CA LEU A 40 -0.08 -2.12 2.71
C LEU A 40 0.49 -3.32 1.93
N ALA A 41 0.80 -4.42 2.61
CA ALA A 41 1.21 -5.67 1.98
C ALA A 41 0.16 -6.21 0.99
N CYS A 42 -1.13 -5.92 1.22
CA CYS A 42 -2.23 -6.32 0.34
C CYS A 42 -2.10 -5.74 -1.08
N LEU A 43 -1.46 -4.57 -1.25
CA LEU A 43 -1.30 -3.93 -2.56
C LEU A 43 -0.60 -4.84 -3.58
N GLN A 44 0.42 -5.59 -3.13
CA GLN A 44 1.14 -6.54 -3.98
C GLN A 44 0.26 -7.72 -4.41
N GLU A 45 -0.56 -8.23 -3.50
CA GLU A 45 -1.51 -9.32 -3.78
C GLU A 45 -2.58 -8.85 -4.77
N VAL A 46 -3.20 -7.69 -4.53
CA VAL A 46 -4.23 -7.09 -5.39
C VAL A 46 -3.66 -6.84 -6.80
N ALA A 47 -2.46 -6.28 -6.90
CA ALA A 47 -1.80 -6.06 -8.19
C ALA A 47 -1.57 -7.37 -8.94
N SER A 48 -1.07 -8.40 -8.23
CA SER A 48 -0.83 -9.72 -8.82
C SER A 48 -2.11 -10.42 -9.24
N ARG A 49 -3.18 -10.32 -8.44
CA ARG A 49 -4.46 -11.00 -8.68
C ARG A 49 -5.21 -10.39 -9.85
N PHE A 50 -5.35 -9.07 -9.88
CA PHE A 50 -6.22 -8.38 -10.83
C PHE A 50 -5.51 -7.84 -12.07
N LYS A 51 -4.17 -7.86 -12.08
CA LYS A 51 -3.32 -7.43 -13.20
C LYS A 51 -3.61 -6.00 -13.65
N VAL A 52 -3.79 -5.11 -12.68
CA VAL A 52 -4.02 -3.67 -12.88
C VAL A 52 -3.06 -2.88 -12.00
N LEU A 53 -2.87 -1.59 -12.33
CA LEU A 53 -2.14 -0.69 -11.44
C LEU A 53 -2.90 -0.58 -10.11
N VAL A 54 -2.17 -0.61 -9.00
CA VAL A 54 -2.74 -0.47 -7.66
C VAL A 54 -2.06 0.69 -6.94
N GLY A 55 -2.86 1.54 -6.30
CA GLY A 55 -2.41 2.65 -5.47
C GLY A 55 -3.06 2.64 -4.08
N LEU A 56 -2.72 3.66 -3.30
CA LEU A 56 -3.26 3.90 -1.96
C LEU A 56 -4.02 5.22 -1.94
N SER A 57 -5.23 5.21 -1.40
CA SER A 57 -5.97 6.42 -1.03
C SER A 57 -5.81 6.63 0.48
N ASP A 58 -4.78 7.40 0.85
CA ASP A 58 -4.40 7.63 2.24
C ASP A 58 -5.34 8.62 2.95
N HIS A 59 -5.71 8.27 4.18
CA HIS A 59 -6.50 9.09 5.09
C HIS A 59 -5.92 9.09 6.51
N THR A 60 -4.63 8.78 6.72
CA THR A 60 -3.97 9.10 7.99
C THR A 60 -3.95 10.63 8.19
N THR A 61 -3.55 11.05 9.39
CA THR A 61 -3.36 12.48 9.71
C THR A 61 -2.13 13.10 9.03
N ASP A 62 -1.28 12.28 8.40
CA ASP A 62 -0.03 12.66 7.74
C ASP A 62 0.08 11.90 6.40
N ASN A 63 1.29 11.75 5.83
CA ASN A 63 1.51 10.98 4.60
C ASN A 63 2.57 9.86 4.79
N LEU A 64 2.85 9.44 6.02
CA LEU A 64 3.94 8.50 6.26
C LEU A 64 3.63 7.11 5.70
N SER A 65 2.35 6.73 5.64
CA SER A 65 1.94 5.45 5.08
C SER A 65 2.28 5.32 3.59
N GLY A 66 2.36 6.44 2.87
CA GLY A 66 2.78 6.52 1.47
C GLY A 66 4.29 6.75 1.25
N THR A 67 5.10 6.95 2.29
CA THR A 67 6.53 7.35 2.16
C THR A 67 7.50 6.34 2.77
N GLY A 68 7.19 5.04 2.60
CA GLY A 68 8.04 3.93 3.04
C GLY A 68 9.23 3.63 2.13
N ILE A 69 9.94 2.54 2.45
CA ILE A 69 11.05 2.02 1.64
C ILE A 69 10.50 1.50 0.30
N PRO A 70 10.98 2.00 -0.86
CA PRO A 70 10.61 1.44 -2.15
C PRO A 70 10.91 -0.07 -2.21
N PRO A 71 10.06 -0.89 -2.85
CA PRO A 71 10.33 -2.33 -2.97
C PRO A 71 11.71 -2.67 -3.54
N ALA A 72 12.23 -1.84 -4.46
CA ALA A 72 13.57 -1.99 -5.05
C ALA A 72 14.72 -1.82 -4.05
N ASP A 73 14.49 -1.13 -2.93
CA ASP A 73 15.48 -0.89 -1.87
C ASP A 73 15.25 -1.78 -0.64
N LEU A 74 14.24 -2.64 -0.64
CA LEU A 74 13.88 -3.46 0.53
C LEU A 74 15.05 -4.34 1.00
N GLU A 75 15.76 -4.97 0.06
CA GLU A 75 16.92 -5.81 0.35
C GLU A 75 18.10 -5.05 0.97
N ARG A 76 18.15 -3.72 0.80
CA ARG A 76 19.20 -2.88 1.40
C ARG A 76 19.01 -2.68 2.90
N VAL A 77 17.77 -2.81 3.38
CA VAL A 77 17.38 -2.53 4.77
C VAL A 77 17.11 -3.82 5.55
N VAL A 78 16.46 -4.80 4.93
CA VAL A 78 16.11 -6.06 5.61
C VAL A 78 17.37 -6.81 6.03
N GLY A 79 17.45 -7.18 7.30
CA GLY A 79 18.59 -7.90 7.90
C GLY A 79 19.71 -6.99 8.41
N GLN A 80 19.67 -5.69 8.16
CA GLN A 80 20.64 -4.75 8.71
C GLN A 80 20.41 -4.50 10.20
N LYS A 81 21.48 -4.06 10.88
CA LYS A 81 21.43 -3.62 12.28
C LYS A 81 21.41 -2.11 12.35
N ALA A 82 20.41 -1.56 13.03
CA ALA A 82 20.31 -0.11 13.24
C ALA A 82 21.58 0.46 13.89
N LYS A 83 22.05 1.61 13.37
CA LYS A 83 23.19 2.37 13.89
C LYS A 83 22.88 3.13 15.17
N THR A 84 21.60 3.29 15.50
CA THR A 84 21.11 4.01 16.68
C THR A 84 19.96 3.27 17.34
N LYS A 85 19.59 3.68 18.55
CA LYS A 85 18.37 3.22 19.21
C LYS A 85 17.16 3.79 18.49
N ILE A 86 16.23 2.92 18.08
CA ILE A 86 14.96 3.30 17.46
C ILE A 86 13.89 3.34 18.55
N LEU A 87 13.17 4.45 18.67
CA LEU A 87 12.04 4.60 19.57
C LEU A 87 10.73 4.18 18.88
N ALA A 88 9.71 3.86 19.67
CA ALA A 88 8.37 3.62 19.13
C ALA A 88 7.87 4.85 18.36
N GLU A 89 7.18 4.63 17.23
CA GLU A 89 6.67 5.66 16.31
C GLU A 89 7.74 6.58 15.70
N GLN A 90 9.03 6.26 15.83
CA GLN A 90 10.09 7.04 15.20
C GLN A 90 10.21 6.67 13.72
N VAL A 91 10.15 7.67 12.85
CA VAL A 91 10.47 7.51 11.43
C VAL A 91 11.92 7.08 11.27
N ILE A 92 12.13 5.96 10.58
CA ILE A 92 13.45 5.45 10.25
C ILE A 92 13.95 6.20 9.01
N THR A 93 15.16 6.74 9.09
CA THR A 93 15.84 7.39 7.95
C THR A 93 17.03 6.55 7.48
N TRP A 94 17.51 6.83 6.26
CA TRP A 94 18.64 6.11 5.67
C TRP A 94 19.94 6.16 6.50
N ASP A 95 20.14 7.22 7.28
CA ASP A 95 21.32 7.36 8.15
C ASP A 95 21.27 6.44 9.38
N MET A 96 20.07 5.92 9.73
CA MET A 96 19.85 5.02 10.86
C MET A 96 20.09 3.55 10.52
N VAL A 97 20.07 3.20 9.23
CA VAL A 97 20.29 1.85 8.69
C VAL A 97 21.75 1.65 8.33
#